data_AF-A0A3R7A2K5-F1
#
_entry.id   AF-A0A3R7A2K5-F1
#
_cell.length_a   1.000
_cell.length_b   1.000
_cell.length_c   1.000
_cell.angle_alpha   90.00
_cell.angle_beta   90.00
_cell.angle_gamma   90.00
#
_symmetry.space_group_name_H-M   'P 1'
#
loop_
_entity.id
_entity.type
_entity.pdbx_description
1 polymer ?
#
loop_
_entity_poly.entity_id
_entity_poly.type
_entity_poly.pdbx_seq_one_letter_code
_entity_poly.pdbx_strand_id
1 'polypeptide(L)'
;MWDVMEIESSKRMLHILGTLTSTPVTLDNAKVLPFIAALVGQLRRVTTTHTRETNAAALSSEPVDEDETFGYRSAGVRVLGNMAHRNTSVQEALRACGGLEILLNSCNIDPNNPMLREWALVALRHVCEGNEPNQAYIRALSPQEVVPRVDLAKMGVHAVLNDNKMTLQPLP
;
A
#
# COMPACT_ATOMS: atom_id res chain seq x y z
N MET A 1 12.03 -1.19 -23.12
CA MET A 1 12.46 0.22 -23.33
C MET A 1 11.29 1.20 -23.18
N TRP A 2 10.16 1.01 -23.87
CA TRP A 2 8.97 1.86 -23.70
C TRP A 2 8.36 1.75 -22.29
N ASP A 3 8.15 0.53 -21.79
CA ASP A 3 7.55 0.32 -20.46
C ASP A 3 8.40 0.94 -19.33
N VAL A 4 9.71 0.75 -19.38
CA VAL A 4 10.68 1.37 -18.44
C VAL A 4 10.57 2.90 -18.45
N MET A 5 10.50 3.50 -19.64
CA MET A 5 10.39 4.95 -19.78
C MET A 5 9.03 5.48 -19.32
N GLU A 6 7.96 4.70 -19.52
CA GLU A 6 6.62 5.01 -19.02
C GLU A 6 6.58 5.00 -17.49
N ILE A 7 7.19 3.98 -16.85
CA ILE A 7 7.28 3.87 -15.39
C ILE A 7 8.07 5.04 -14.81
N GLU A 8 9.25 5.34 -15.35
CA GLU A 8 10.10 6.43 -14.87
C GLU A 8 9.45 7.82 -15.07
N SER A 9 8.76 8.02 -16.19
CA SER A 9 7.99 9.26 -16.44
C SER A 9 6.82 9.39 -15.45
N SER A 10 6.09 8.30 -15.23
CA SER A 10 4.96 8.27 -14.30
C SER A 10 5.40 8.52 -12.86
N LYS A 11 6.53 7.94 -12.45
CA LYS A 11 7.17 8.17 -11.14
C LYS A 11 7.55 9.63 -10.95
N ARG A 12 8.19 10.27 -11.93
CA ARG A 12 8.51 11.71 -11.88
C ARG A 12 7.24 12.55 -11.77
N MET A 13 6.20 12.21 -12.53
CA MET A 13 4.91 12.90 -12.45
C MET A 13 4.27 12.74 -11.07
N LEU A 14 4.27 11.54 -10.49
CA LEU A 14 3.78 11.30 -9.11
C LEU A 14 4.61 12.04 -8.06
N HIS A 15 5.92 12.18 -8.28
CA HIS A 15 6.75 13.01 -7.41
C HIS A 15 6.35 14.50 -7.48
N ILE A 16 6.11 15.03 -8.68
CA ILE A 16 5.63 16.42 -8.85
C ILE A 16 4.25 16.58 -8.19
N LEU A 17 3.30 15.70 -8.50
CA LEU A 17 1.96 15.68 -7.90
C LEU A 17 2.02 15.61 -6.38
N GLY A 18 2.89 14.77 -5.82
CA GLY A 18 3.04 14.66 -4.37
C GLY A 18 3.60 15.94 -3.73
N THR A 19 4.43 16.70 -4.44
CA THR A 19 4.89 18.03 -3.97
C THR A 19 3.80 19.09 -4.12
N LEU A 20 3.03 19.06 -5.21
CA LEU A 20 1.93 20.01 -5.43
C LEU A 20 0.76 19.79 -4.47
N THR A 21 0.53 18.55 -4.05
CA THR A 21 -0.54 18.19 -3.11
C THR A 21 -0.15 18.32 -1.65
N SER A 22 1.13 18.59 -1.32
CA SER A 22 1.56 18.81 0.06
C SER A 22 1.19 20.20 0.59
N THR A 23 0.90 21.14 -0.31
CA THR A 23 0.33 22.44 0.05
C THR A 23 -1.20 22.34 0.07
N PRO A 24 -1.88 23.11 0.94
CA PRO A 24 -3.34 23.14 0.98
C PRO A 24 -3.89 23.80 -0.30
N VAL A 25 -4.01 23.02 -1.36
CA VAL A 25 -4.67 23.39 -2.61
C VAL A 25 -6.10 22.88 -2.56
N THR A 26 -7.06 23.79 -2.76
CA THR A 26 -8.46 23.42 -2.98
C THR A 26 -8.61 22.90 -4.41
N LEU A 27 -8.52 21.58 -4.55
CA LEU A 27 -8.77 20.90 -5.83
C LEU A 27 -10.27 20.61 -5.98
N ASP A 28 -10.78 20.78 -7.20
CA ASP A 28 -12.17 20.46 -7.55
C ASP A 28 -12.41 18.95 -7.43
N ASN A 29 -13.28 18.56 -6.48
CA ASN A 29 -13.62 17.16 -6.23
C ASN A 29 -14.18 16.45 -7.48
N ALA A 30 -14.84 17.16 -8.41
CA ALA A 30 -15.32 16.54 -9.64
C ALA A 30 -14.19 15.95 -10.50
N LYS A 31 -12.97 16.52 -10.40
CA LYS A 31 -11.77 16.05 -11.10
C LYS A 31 -10.93 15.11 -10.24
N VAL A 32 -10.87 15.36 -8.93
CA VAL A 32 -10.06 14.57 -8.00
C VAL A 32 -10.61 13.15 -7.83
N LEU A 33 -11.91 12.99 -7.63
CA LEU A 33 -12.46 11.67 -7.29
C LEU A 33 -12.24 10.61 -8.38
N PRO A 34 -12.42 10.91 -9.69
CA PRO A 34 -12.06 9.97 -10.76
C PRO A 34 -10.56 9.64 -10.77
N PHE A 35 -9.70 10.63 -10.51
CA PHE A 35 -8.26 10.43 -10.43
C PHE A 35 -7.87 9.49 -9.28
N ILE A 36 -8.48 9.65 -8.10
CA ILE A 36 -8.27 8.74 -6.95
C ILE A 36 -8.60 7.30 -7.33
N ALA A 37 -9.75 7.06 -7.95
CA ALA A 37 -10.14 5.73 -8.39
C ALA A 37 -9.16 5.15 -9.43
N ALA A 38 -8.72 5.95 -10.40
CA ALA A 38 -7.74 5.55 -11.40
C ALA A 38 -6.39 5.20 -10.78
N LEU A 39 -5.88 6.03 -9.86
CA LEU A 39 -4.59 5.80 -9.19
C LEU A 39 -4.64 4.55 -8.30
N VAL A 40 -5.73 4.34 -7.56
CA VAL A 40 -5.94 3.09 -6.79
C VAL A 40 -5.95 1.87 -7.72
N GLY A 41 -6.61 1.97 -8.87
CA GLY A 41 -6.60 0.92 -9.89
C GLY A 41 -5.19 0.59 -10.41
N GLN A 42 -4.36 1.60 -10.67
CA GLN A 42 -2.98 1.41 -11.10
C GLN A 42 -2.11 0.79 -9.99
N LEU A 43 -2.19 1.32 -8.76
CA LEU A 43 -1.44 0.77 -7.62
C LEU A 43 -1.79 -0.69 -7.35
N ARG A 44 -3.06 -1.09 -7.54
CA ARG A 44 -3.49 -2.48 -7.40
C ARG A 44 -2.79 -3.40 -8.41
N ARG A 45 -2.68 -2.97 -9.67
CA ARG A 45 -1.98 -3.73 -10.73
C ARG A 45 -0.50 -3.95 -10.41
N VAL A 46 0.19 -2.90 -9.95
CA VAL A 46 1.62 -2.97 -9.57
C VAL A 46 1.84 -3.78 -8.28
N THR A 47 0.84 -3.88 -7.40
CA THR A 47 0.96 -4.66 -6.15
C THR A 47 0.88 -6.17 -6.40
N THR A 48 0.04 -6.61 -7.34
CA THR A 48 -0.10 -8.03 -7.68
C THR A 48 1.13 -8.64 -8.33
N THR A 49 1.91 -7.87 -9.09
CA THR A 49 3.16 -8.32 -9.70
C THR A 49 4.25 -8.46 -8.63
N HIS A 50 4.46 -7.40 -7.85
CA HIS A 50 5.53 -7.34 -6.86
C HIS A 50 5.35 -8.32 -5.69
N THR A 51 4.11 -8.65 -5.29
CA THR A 51 3.86 -9.65 -4.23
C THR A 51 4.27 -11.06 -4.66
N ARG A 52 4.13 -11.40 -5.96
CA ARG A 52 4.58 -12.70 -6.51
C ARG A 52 6.10 -12.79 -6.51
N GLU A 53 6.76 -11.70 -6.90
CA GLU A 53 8.22 -11.59 -6.93
C GLU A 53 8.83 -11.61 -5.53
N THR A 54 8.26 -10.90 -4.55
CA THR A 54 8.79 -10.93 -3.16
C THR A 54 8.67 -12.29 -2.51
N ASN A 55 7.61 -13.05 -2.82
CA ASN A 55 7.43 -14.40 -2.28
C ASN A 55 8.38 -15.40 -2.95
N ALA A 56 8.70 -15.21 -4.24
CA ALA A 56 9.68 -16.03 -4.95
C ALA A 56 11.13 -15.67 -4.57
N ALA A 57 11.44 -14.38 -4.43
CA ALA A 57 12.76 -13.89 -4.07
C ALA A 57 13.14 -14.23 -2.63
N ALA A 58 12.19 -14.26 -1.69
CA ALA A 58 12.43 -14.75 -0.33
C ALA A 58 12.90 -16.22 -0.28
N LEU A 59 12.72 -16.98 -1.38
CA LEU A 59 13.17 -18.37 -1.53
C LEU A 59 14.50 -18.51 -2.29
N SER A 60 15.05 -17.42 -2.85
CA SER A 60 16.29 -17.43 -3.65
C SER A 60 17.35 -16.48 -3.08
N SER A 61 18.60 -16.92 -3.00
CA SER A 61 19.74 -16.09 -2.56
C SER A 61 20.35 -15.21 -3.66
N GLU A 62 19.63 -14.97 -4.75
CA GLU A 62 20.11 -14.19 -5.89
C GLU A 62 20.07 -12.69 -5.57
N PRO A 63 21.01 -11.88 -6.08
CA PRO A 63 20.94 -10.43 -5.94
C PRO A 63 19.64 -9.92 -6.58
N VAL A 64 18.84 -9.20 -5.79
CA VAL A 64 17.60 -8.61 -6.25
C VAL A 64 17.96 -7.52 -7.26
N ASP A 65 17.60 -7.72 -8.53
CA ASP A 65 17.72 -6.71 -9.57
C ASP A 65 17.06 -5.40 -9.10
N GLU A 66 17.57 -4.24 -9.53
CA GLU A 66 16.94 -2.95 -9.21
C GLU A 66 15.49 -2.97 -9.73
N ASP A 67 14.52 -3.11 -8.82
CA ASP A 67 13.10 -3.09 -9.16
C ASP A 67 12.79 -1.80 -9.93
N GLU A 68 12.47 -1.92 -11.22
CA GLU A 68 12.16 -0.79 -12.09
C GLU A 68 10.96 0.02 -11.57
N THR A 69 10.14 -0.55 -10.67
CA THR A 69 9.02 0.13 -10.01
C THR A 69 9.38 0.78 -8.67
N PHE A 70 10.67 0.76 -8.28
CA PHE A 70 11.18 1.38 -7.06
C PHE A 70 10.70 2.83 -6.94
N GLY A 71 10.06 3.14 -5.82
CA GLY A 71 9.55 4.47 -5.53
C GLY A 71 8.21 4.83 -6.19
N TYR A 72 7.74 4.09 -7.21
CA TYR A 72 6.45 4.36 -7.86
C TYR A 72 5.29 4.22 -6.87
N ARG A 73 5.25 3.10 -6.13
CA ARG A 73 4.19 2.86 -5.13
C ARG A 73 4.22 3.89 -4.00
N SER A 74 5.39 4.23 -3.49
CA SER A 74 5.51 5.19 -2.38
C SER A 74 5.12 6.60 -2.83
N ALA A 75 5.44 7.00 -4.07
CA ALA A 75 4.98 8.24 -4.65
C ALA A 75 3.44 8.27 -4.84
N GLY A 76 2.84 7.18 -5.31
CA GLY A 76 1.39 7.06 -5.46
C GLY A 76 0.65 7.11 -4.11
N VAL A 77 1.11 6.34 -3.13
CA VAL A 77 0.57 6.36 -1.76
C VAL A 77 0.68 7.75 -1.14
N ARG A 78 1.81 8.46 -1.36
CA ARG A 78 1.97 9.85 -0.93
C ARG A 78 0.90 10.77 -1.52
N VAL A 79 0.62 10.67 -2.83
CA VAL A 79 -0.41 11.49 -3.49
C VAL A 79 -1.79 11.21 -2.88
N LEU A 80 -2.15 9.94 -2.68
CA LEU A 80 -3.42 9.57 -2.05
C LEU A 80 -3.54 10.13 -0.63
N GLY A 81 -2.48 9.97 0.18
CA GLY A 81 -2.44 10.48 1.55
C GLY A 81 -2.58 12.00 1.62
N ASN A 82 -1.87 12.72 0.75
CA ASN A 82 -1.96 14.18 0.69
C ASN A 82 -3.38 14.65 0.31
N MET A 83 -3.98 14.05 -0.73
CA MET A 83 -5.32 14.42 -1.19
C MET A 83 -6.42 14.08 -0.17
N ALA A 84 -6.20 13.08 0.69
CA ALA A 84 -7.15 12.70 1.73
C ALA A 84 -7.11 13.61 2.97
N HIS A 85 -6.05 14.39 3.14
CA HIS A 85 -5.87 15.23 4.34
C HIS A 85 -7.01 16.26 4.43
N ARG A 86 -7.89 16.08 5.44
CA ARG A 86 -9.05 16.94 5.70
C ARG A 86 -10.00 17.11 4.51
N ASN A 87 -10.09 16.10 3.62
CA ASN A 87 -11.04 16.08 2.51
C ASN A 87 -11.93 14.83 2.59
N THR A 88 -13.08 14.96 3.26
CA THR A 88 -14.02 13.84 3.50
C THR A 88 -14.44 13.12 2.22
N SER A 89 -14.64 13.85 1.11
CA SER A 89 -15.02 13.23 -0.17
C SER A 89 -13.92 12.29 -0.69
N VAL A 90 -12.65 12.68 -0.57
CA VAL A 90 -11.52 11.81 -0.96
C VAL A 90 -11.37 10.65 0.02
N GLN A 91 -11.52 10.89 1.32
CA GLN A 91 -11.48 9.84 2.35
C GLN A 91 -12.55 8.76 2.08
N GLU A 92 -13.77 9.17 1.73
CA GLU A 92 -14.87 8.26 1.40
C GLU A 92 -14.65 7.55 0.06
N ALA A 93 -14.15 8.26 -0.96
CA ALA A 93 -13.82 7.64 -2.24
C ALA A 93 -12.74 6.57 -2.09
N LEU A 94 -11.71 6.81 -1.27
CA LEU A 94 -10.69 5.82 -0.96
C LEU A 94 -11.27 4.57 -0.29
N ARG A 95 -12.27 4.71 0.57
CA ARG A 95 -13.00 3.55 1.11
C ARG A 95 -13.81 2.85 0.02
N ALA A 96 -14.54 3.61 -0.81
CA ALA A 96 -15.42 3.05 -1.84
C ALA A 96 -14.67 2.31 -2.97
N CYS A 97 -13.49 2.77 -3.37
CA CYS A 97 -12.70 2.15 -4.44
C CYS A 97 -11.72 1.07 -3.96
N GLY A 98 -11.72 0.75 -2.67
CA GLY A 98 -10.81 -0.21 -2.07
C GLY A 98 -9.36 0.29 -2.01
N GLY A 99 -9.19 1.59 -1.76
CA GLY A 99 -7.92 2.25 -1.53
C GLY A 99 -7.39 2.04 -0.10
N LEU A 100 -8.26 1.82 0.89
CA LEU A 100 -7.84 1.56 2.28
C LEU A 100 -7.00 0.27 2.37
N GLU A 101 -7.37 -0.77 1.62
CA GLU A 101 -6.64 -2.03 1.53
C GLU A 101 -5.26 -1.84 0.89
N ILE A 102 -5.17 -0.98 -0.12
CA ILE A 102 -3.88 -0.64 -0.76
C ILE A 102 -2.96 0.04 0.26
N LEU A 103 -3.49 0.98 1.06
CA LEU A 103 -2.73 1.64 2.11
C LEU A 103 -2.29 0.65 3.20
N LEU A 104 -3.19 -0.20 3.69
CA LEU A 104 -2.88 -1.23 4.69
C LEU A 104 -1.82 -2.23 4.19
N ASN A 105 -1.95 -2.71 2.95
CA ASN A 105 -0.98 -3.61 2.34
C ASN A 105 0.41 -2.97 2.14
N SER A 106 0.44 -1.64 2.02
CA SER A 106 1.66 -0.84 1.90
C SER A 106 2.37 -0.61 3.24
N CYS A 107 1.82 -1.06 4.37
CA CYS A 107 2.45 -0.97 5.68
C CYS A 107 3.45 -2.09 5.99
N ASN A 108 3.58 -3.08 5.10
CA ASN A 108 4.60 -4.12 5.23
C ASN A 108 6.01 -3.52 5.09
N ILE A 109 6.97 -4.07 5.83
CA ILE A 109 8.37 -3.67 5.71
C ILE A 109 8.89 -4.17 4.36
N ASP A 110 9.41 -3.23 3.57
CA ASP A 110 10.06 -3.47 2.31
C ASP A 110 11.46 -2.82 2.35
N PRO A 111 12.55 -3.60 2.50
CA PRO A 111 13.90 -3.06 2.53
C PRO A 111 14.27 -2.30 1.26
N ASN A 112 13.66 -2.67 0.13
CA ASN A 112 13.86 -2.03 -1.15
C ASN A 112 12.94 -0.83 -1.33
N ASN A 113 12.00 -0.53 -0.44
CA ASN A 113 11.17 0.68 -0.54
C ASN A 113 10.77 1.19 0.85
N PRO A 114 11.74 1.66 1.66
CA PRO A 114 11.47 2.04 3.06
C PRO A 114 10.43 3.17 3.18
N MET A 115 10.38 4.06 2.18
CA MET A 115 9.42 5.17 2.16
C MET A 115 7.97 4.72 1.95
N LEU A 116 7.72 3.54 1.38
CA LEU A 116 6.35 3.05 1.15
C LEU A 116 5.58 2.94 2.45
N ARG A 117 6.19 2.34 3.47
CA ARG A 117 5.57 2.18 4.79
C ARG A 117 5.30 3.52 5.45
N GLU A 118 6.26 4.43 5.41
CA GLU A 118 6.12 5.76 6.04
C GLU A 118 4.97 6.55 5.41
N TRP A 119 4.89 6.59 4.08
CA TRP A 119 3.79 7.26 3.39
C TRP A 119 2.45 6.56 3.61
N ALA A 120 2.43 5.24 3.73
CA ALA A 120 1.22 4.49 4.05
C ALA A 120 0.67 4.85 5.44
N LEU A 121 1.54 4.98 6.45
CA LEU A 121 1.14 5.40 7.79
C LEU A 121 0.58 6.82 7.81
N VAL A 122 1.21 7.75 7.10
CA VAL A 122 0.70 9.13 6.93
C VAL A 122 -0.66 9.13 6.25
N ALA A 123 -0.81 8.39 5.16
CA ALA A 123 -2.07 8.28 4.42
C ALA A 123 -3.19 7.66 5.30
N LEU A 124 -2.89 6.60 6.06
CA LEU A 124 -3.84 5.97 6.98
C LEU A 124 -4.32 6.94 8.06
N ARG A 125 -3.43 7.77 8.62
CA ARG A 125 -3.83 8.84 9.53
C ARG A 125 -4.79 9.81 8.85
N HIS A 126 -4.45 10.29 7.66
CA HIS A 126 -5.26 11.28 6.94
C HIS A 126 -6.65 10.74 6.54
N VAL A 127 -6.75 9.46 6.13
CA VAL A 127 -8.05 8.87 5.77
C VAL A 127 -8.94 8.58 6.97
N CYS A 128 -8.37 8.45 8.17
CA CYS A 128 -9.11 8.18 9.40
C CYS A 128 -9.43 9.44 10.21
N GLU A 129 -8.65 10.52 10.06
CA GLU A 129 -8.83 11.77 10.79
C GLU A 129 -10.22 12.36 10.53
N GLY A 130 -11.04 12.43 11.59
CA GLY A 130 -12.42 12.93 11.52
C GLY A 130 -13.40 12.02 10.76
N ASN A 131 -13.02 10.81 10.37
CA ASN A 131 -13.83 9.91 9.54
C ASN A 131 -14.12 8.59 10.26
N GLU A 132 -15.18 8.58 11.08
CA GLU A 132 -15.61 7.37 11.80
C GLU A 132 -15.98 6.20 10.90
N PRO A 133 -16.66 6.37 9.74
CA PRO A 133 -16.93 5.28 8.83
C PRO A 133 -15.66 4.55 8.35
N ASN A 134 -14.59 5.29 8.04
CA ASN A 134 -13.32 4.69 7.66
C ASN A 134 -12.65 3.95 8.82
N GLN A 135 -12.68 4.52 10.03
CA GLN A 135 -12.16 3.84 11.21
C GLN A 135 -12.94 2.57 11.53
N ALA A 136 -14.27 2.60 11.45
CA ALA A 136 -15.13 1.44 11.65
C ALA A 136 -14.88 0.35 10.60
N TYR A 137 -14.71 0.75 9.33
CA TYR A 137 -14.34 -0.16 8.25
C TYR A 137 -13.04 -0.92 8.57
N ILE A 138 -11.99 -0.20 8.97
CA ILE A 138 -10.70 -0.82 9.32
C ILE A 138 -10.82 -1.72 10.55
N ARG A 139 -11.58 -1.31 11.59
CA ARG A 139 -11.82 -2.14 12.79
C ARG A 139 -12.58 -3.43 12.49
N ALA A 140 -13.44 -3.42 11.46
CA ALA A 140 -14.21 -4.59 11.06
C ALA A 140 -13.40 -5.61 10.26
N LEU A 141 -12.17 -5.27 9.84
CA LEU A 141 -11.28 -6.20 9.15
C LEU A 141 -10.87 -7.34 10.11
N SER A 142 -10.99 -8.57 9.63
CA SER A 142 -10.60 -9.79 10.35
C SER A 142 -9.47 -10.50 9.60
N PRO A 143 -8.48 -11.07 10.31
CA PRO A 143 -7.51 -11.96 9.71
C PRO A 143 -8.22 -13.17 9.08
N GLN A 144 -7.93 -13.46 7.82
CA GLN A 144 -8.54 -14.57 7.07
C GLN A 144 -7.64 -15.80 7.04
N GLU A 145 -6.36 -15.61 6.72
CA GLU A 145 -5.40 -16.70 6.52
C GLU A 145 -3.99 -16.26 6.93
N VAL A 146 -3.18 -17.22 7.37
CA VAL A 146 -1.74 -17.02 7.56
C VAL A 146 -1.02 -17.53 6.32
N VAL A 147 -0.36 -16.63 5.59
CA VAL A 147 0.51 -16.98 4.47
C VAL A 147 1.97 -16.90 4.94
N PRO A 148 2.62 -18.04 5.26
CA PRO A 148 4.01 -18.04 5.73
C PRO A 148 4.96 -17.61 4.60
N ARG A 149 5.73 -16.54 4.82
CA ARG A 149 6.80 -16.08 3.91
C ARG A 149 8.10 -16.86 4.05
N VAL A 150 8.26 -17.54 5.18
CA VAL A 150 9.41 -18.38 5.51
C VAL A 150 8.86 -19.75 5.81
N ASP A 151 9.62 -20.78 5.47
CA ASP A 151 9.31 -22.16 5.81
C ASP A 151 9.42 -22.36 7.33
N LEU A 152 8.35 -22.00 8.05
CA LEU A 152 8.25 -22.12 9.50
C LEU A 152 8.48 -23.56 9.95
N ALA A 153 8.15 -24.54 9.10
CA ALA A 153 8.35 -25.94 9.41
C ALA A 153 9.83 -26.33 9.49
N LYS A 154 10.69 -25.75 8.65
CA LYS A 154 12.15 -25.87 8.80
C LYS A 154 12.67 -25.26 10.10
N MET A 155 11.93 -24.33 10.69
CA MET A 155 12.24 -23.72 11.99
C MET A 155 11.60 -24.47 13.17
N GLY A 156 10.92 -25.61 12.93
CA GLY A 156 10.30 -26.42 13.97
C GLY A 156 9.02 -25.81 14.57
N VAL A 157 8.42 -24.82 13.91
CA VAL A 157 7.21 -24.14 14.38
C VAL A 157 6.14 -24.05 13.28
N HIS A 158 4.89 -23.81 13.68
CA HIS A 158 3.79 -23.46 12.80
C HIS A 158 3.03 -22.27 13.38
N ALA A 159 2.34 -21.53 12.51
CA ALA A 159 1.55 -20.37 12.91
C ALA A 159 0.08 -20.76 13.12
N VAL A 160 -0.47 -20.37 14.27
CA VAL A 160 -1.87 -20.61 14.66
C VAL A 160 -2.54 -19.27 14.91
N LEU A 161 -3.71 -19.07 14.31
CA LEU A 161 -4.55 -17.90 14.51
C LEU A 161 -5.57 -18.21 15.63
N ASN A 162 -5.43 -17.53 16.77
CA ASN A 162 -6.35 -17.63 17.92
C ASN A 162 -6.88 -16.24 18.24
N ASP A 163 -8.21 -16.05 18.28
CA ASP A 163 -8.87 -14.79 18.65
C ASP A 163 -8.30 -13.55 17.91
N ASN A 164 -8.19 -13.62 16.58
CA ASN A 164 -7.55 -12.60 15.72
C ASN A 164 -6.07 -12.31 16.03
N LYS A 165 -5.41 -13.13 16.85
CA LYS A 165 -3.99 -13.02 17.21
C LYS A 165 -3.21 -14.19 16.64
N MET A 166 -2.12 -13.88 15.94
CA MET A 166 -1.18 -14.89 15.44
C MET A 166 -0.25 -15.34 16.58
N THR A 167 -0.10 -16.65 16.75
CA THR A 167 0.83 -17.28 17.69
C THR A 167 1.67 -18.33 16.98
N LEU A 168 2.93 -18.50 17.40
CA LEU A 168 3.79 -19.57 16.91
C LEU A 168 3.76 -20.72 17.90
N GLN A 169 3.56 -21.94 17.40
CA GLN A 169 3.55 -23.16 18.20
C GLN A 169 4.56 -24.18 17.65
N PRO A 170 5.18 -25.03 18.48
CA PRO A 170 6.06 -26.10 18.00
C PRO A 170 5.31 -27.06 17.08
N LEU A 171 6.01 -27.64 16.09
CA LEU A 171 5.47 -28.77 15.33
C LEU A 171 5.31 -30.01 16.24
N PRO A 172 4.22 -30.79 16.08
CA PRO A 172 4.03 -32.05 16.80
C PRO A 172 5.05 -33.13 16.41
#